data_AF-A0A3R7DJG6-F1
#
_entry.id   AF-A0A3R7DJG6-F1
#
_cell.length_a   1.000
_cell.length_b   1.000
_cell.length_c   1.000
_cell.angle_alpha   90.00
_cell.angle_beta   90.00
_cell.angle_gamma   90.00
#
_symmetry.space_group_name_H-M   'P 1'
#
loop_
_entity.id
_entity.type
_entity.pdbx_description
1 polymer ?
#
loop_
_entity_poly.entity_id
_entity_poly.type
_entity_poly.pdbx_seq_one_letter_code
_entity_poly.pdbx_strand_id
1 'polypeptide(L)'
;MVATINLPSSFMTAARVKESDLDTFIRHSLAVELYREGTLSLGKAAEVAGVRNKWEMLLLLNEKGIPIDYTAKDAEKDLETLKEVLGR
;
A
#
# COMPACT_ATOMS: atom_id res chain seq x y z
N MET A 1 11.08 7.94 15.12
CA MET A 1 10.96 6.71 15.94
C MET A 1 11.35 5.55 15.04
N VAL A 2 12.20 4.62 15.48
CA VAL A 2 12.66 3.49 14.67
C VAL A 2 12.06 2.21 15.26
N ALA A 3 11.37 1.42 14.45
CA ALA A 3 10.91 0.08 14.81
C ALA A 3 11.94 -0.95 14.29
N THR A 4 12.30 -1.94 15.11
CA THR A 4 13.26 -2.99 14.75
C THR A 4 12.54 -4.34 14.66
N ILE A 5 12.84 -5.12 13.63
CA ILE A 5 12.29 -6.46 13.43
C ILE A 5 13.45 -7.46 13.37
N ASN A 6 13.36 -8.53 14.16
CA ASN A 6 14.31 -9.63 14.11
C ASN A 6 13.75 -10.76 13.22
N LEU A 7 14.46 -11.08 12.15
CA LEU A 7 14.12 -12.18 11.25
C LEU A 7 15.13 -13.32 11.39
N PRO A 8 14.70 -14.59 11.15
CA PRO A 8 15.64 -15.72 11.09
C PRO A 8 16.70 -15.52 10.01
N SER A 9 17.91 -16.02 10.25
CA SER A 9 19.02 -15.96 9.27
C SER A 9 18.70 -16.65 7.94
N SER A 10 17.80 -17.64 7.95
CA SER A 10 17.33 -18.36 6.78
C SER A 10 16.30 -17.58 5.94
N PHE A 11 15.81 -16.44 6.42
CA PHE A 11 14.73 -15.70 5.76
C PHE A 11 15.10 -15.29 4.34
N MET A 12 16.32 -14.78 4.12
CA MET A 12 16.80 -14.35 2.80
C MET A 12 16.71 -15.49 1.77
N THR A 13 17.13 -16.69 2.18
CA THR A 13 17.07 -17.88 1.34
C THR A 13 15.64 -18.32 1.07
N ALA A 14 14.78 -18.32 2.09
CA ALA A 14 13.39 -18.73 1.98
C ALA A 14 12.56 -17.76 1.10
N ALA A 15 12.75 -16.45 1.30
CA ALA A 15 12.07 -15.40 0.55
C ALA A 15 12.63 -15.22 -0.87
N ARG A 16 13.83 -15.76 -1.17
CA ARG A 16 14.54 -15.59 -2.45
C ARG A 16 14.73 -14.12 -2.82
N VAL A 17 14.99 -13.29 -1.82
CA VAL A 17 15.20 -11.84 -1.96
C VAL A 17 16.69 -11.54 -1.80
N LYS A 18 17.21 -10.61 -2.61
CA LYS A 18 18.58 -10.11 -2.46
C LYS A 18 18.66 -9.12 -1.30
N GLU A 19 19.81 -9.03 -0.67
CA GLU A 19 20.02 -8.11 0.46
C GLU A 19 19.73 -6.65 0.09
N SER A 20 20.09 -6.23 -1.12
CA SER A 20 19.78 -4.89 -1.66
C SER A 20 18.29 -4.58 -1.73
N ASP A 21 17.45 -5.61 -1.87
CA ASP A 21 16.02 -5.47 -2.14
C ASP A 21 15.16 -5.79 -0.90
N LEU A 22 15.79 -6.27 0.19
CA LEU A 22 15.13 -6.74 1.41
C LEU A 22 14.22 -5.67 2.02
N ASP A 23 14.76 -4.47 2.17
CA ASP A 23 14.10 -3.34 2.80
C ASP A 23 12.81 -2.96 2.04
N THR A 24 12.90 -2.83 0.72
CA THR A 24 11.75 -2.59 -0.17
C THR A 24 10.76 -3.76 -0.13
N PHE A 25 11.24 -5.00 -0.18
CA PHE A 25 10.39 -6.19 -0.12
C PHE A 25 9.55 -6.23 1.16
N ILE A 26 10.17 -5.98 2.32
CA ILE A 26 9.49 -5.99 3.62
C ILE A 26 8.47 -4.85 3.70
N ARG A 27 8.86 -3.62 3.33
CA ARG A 27 7.95 -2.47 3.32
C ARG A 27 6.74 -2.69 2.43
N HIS A 28 6.95 -3.16 1.20
CA HIS A 28 5.86 -3.42 0.26
C HIS A 28 4.93 -4.50 0.80
N SER A 29 5.49 -5.63 1.28
CA SER A 29 4.68 -6.72 1.83
C SER A 29 3.86 -6.25 3.03
N LEU A 30 4.46 -5.51 3.95
CA LEU A 30 3.76 -4.99 5.13
C LEU A 30 2.66 -3.97 4.75
N ALA A 31 2.96 -3.03 3.85
CA ALA A 31 1.99 -2.02 3.41
C ALA A 31 0.77 -2.65 2.73
N VAL A 32 1.01 -3.64 1.86
CA VAL A 32 -0.05 -4.36 1.13
C VAL A 32 -0.95 -5.13 2.08
N GLU A 33 -0.37 -5.88 3.02
CA GLU A 33 -1.14 -6.68 3.98
C GLU A 33 -1.95 -5.79 4.93
N LEU A 34 -1.36 -4.73 5.48
CA LEU A 34 -2.06 -3.82 6.38
C LEU A 34 -3.14 -3.00 5.68
N TYR A 35 -2.99 -2.71 4.38
CA TYR A 35 -4.08 -2.12 3.59
C TYR A 35 -5.21 -3.13 3.40
N ARG A 36 -4.88 -4.38 3.03
CA ARG A 36 -5.87 -5.45 2.81
C ARG A 36 -6.72 -5.72 4.05
N GLU A 37 -6.13 -5.61 5.24
CA GLU A 37 -6.85 -5.75 6.52
C GLU A 37 -7.67 -4.51 6.92
N GLY A 38 -7.58 -3.42 6.17
CA GLY A 38 -8.22 -2.13 6.51
C GLY A 38 -7.51 -1.38 7.65
N THR A 39 -6.38 -1.87 8.15
CA THR A 39 -5.58 -1.25 9.22
C THR A 39 -4.95 0.06 8.75
N LEU A 40 -4.48 0.12 7.51
CA LEU A 40 -3.93 1.33 6.90
C LEU A 40 -4.82 1.87 5.79
N SER A 41 -5.04 3.19 5.79
CA SER A 41 -5.57 3.87 4.61
C SER A 41 -4.57 3.81 3.44
N LEU A 42 -5.05 3.99 2.21
CA LEU A 42 -4.19 3.99 1.01
C LEU A 42 -3.00 4.96 1.12
N GLY A 43 -3.22 6.13 1.73
CA GLY A 43 -2.15 7.12 1.93
C GLY A 43 -1.09 6.67 2.94
N LYS A 44 -1.51 6.06 4.05
CA LYS A 44 -0.55 5.55 5.06
C LYS A 44 0.16 4.30 4.57
N ALA A 45 -0.52 3.45 3.80
CA ALA A 45 0.10 2.31 3.12
C ALA A 45 1.17 2.78 2.11
N ALA A 46 0.91 3.86 1.35
CA ALA A 46 1.89 4.46 0.44
C ALA A 46 3.14 4.96 1.19
N GLU A 47 2.95 5.62 2.34
CA GLU A 47 4.04 6.08 3.22
C GLU A 47 4.88 4.90 3.74
N VAL A 48 4.23 3.80 4.18
CA VAL A 48 4.92 2.59 4.65
C VAL A 48 5.65 1.87 3.52
N ALA A 49 5.07 1.81 2.32
CA ALA A 49 5.70 1.21 1.15
C ALA A 49 6.93 2.01 0.69
N GLY A 50 6.99 3.31 0.99
CA GLY A 50 8.04 4.22 0.51
C GLY A 50 7.83 4.66 -0.94
N VAL A 51 6.58 4.62 -1.43
CA VAL A 51 6.23 5.07 -2.78
C VAL A 51 5.85 6.55 -2.80
N ARG A 52 5.96 7.20 -3.96
CA ARG A 52 5.89 8.66 -4.07
C ARG A 52 4.49 9.22 -3.82
N ASN A 53 3.44 8.45 -4.09
CA ASN A 53 2.06 8.89 -4.00
C ASN A 53 1.08 7.70 -3.96
N LYS A 54 -0.21 8.01 -3.78
CA LYS A 54 -1.30 7.02 -3.75
C LYS A 54 -1.41 6.21 -5.05
N TRP A 55 -1.09 6.80 -6.20
CA TRP A 55 -1.14 6.09 -7.49
C TRP A 55 -0.14 4.95 -7.57
N GLU A 56 1.09 5.15 -7.11
CA GLU A 56 2.08 4.08 -7.05
C GLU A 56 1.69 2.98 -6.06
N MET A 57 1.02 3.32 -4.97
CA MET A 57 0.46 2.32 -4.06
C MET A 57 -0.63 1.49 -4.75
N LEU A 58 -1.51 2.13 -5.54
CA LEU A 58 -2.52 1.40 -6.32
C LEU A 58 -1.89 0.45 -7.34
N LEU A 59 -0.80 0.86 -8.01
CA LEU A 59 -0.05 -0.03 -8.91
C LEU A 59 0.54 -1.22 -8.14
N LEU A 60 1.14 -0.99 -6.97
CA LEU A 60 1.65 -2.05 -6.12
C LEU A 60 0.56 -3.03 -5.67
N LEU A 61 -0.61 -2.53 -5.27
CA LEU A 61 -1.77 -3.38 -4.91
C LEU A 61 -2.22 -4.23 -6.10
N ASN A 62 -2.31 -3.62 -7.28
CA ASN A 62 -2.68 -4.31 -8.51
C ASN A 62 -1.67 -5.40 -8.89
N GLU A 63 -0.37 -5.12 -8.82
CA GLU A 63 0.69 -6.12 -9.04
C GLU A 63 0.60 -7.31 -8.08
N LYS A 64 0.11 -7.09 -6.86
CA LYS A 64 -0.10 -8.13 -5.85
C LYS A 64 -1.49 -8.77 -5.90
N GLY A 65 -2.34 -8.36 -6.85
CA GLY A 65 -3.71 -8.88 -7.00
C GLY A 65 -4.62 -8.53 -5.82
N ILE A 66 -4.32 -7.44 -5.10
CA ILE A 66 -5.16 -6.97 -4.00
C ILE A 66 -6.26 -6.07 -4.57
N PRO A 67 -7.54 -6.45 -4.42
CA PRO A 67 -8.64 -5.61 -4.88
C PRO A 67 -8.66 -4.32 -4.06
N ILE A 68 -8.96 -3.23 -4.75
CA ILE A 68 -9.21 -1.94 -4.11
C ILE A 68 -10.66 -1.98 -3.64
N ASP A 69 -10.89 -1.65 -2.36
CA ASP A 69 -12.24 -1.48 -1.82
C ASP A 69 -12.82 -0.14 -2.29
N TYR A 70 -13.10 -0.06 -3.59
CA TYR A 70 -13.73 1.09 -4.24
C TYR A 70 -15.15 0.71 -4.63
N THR A 71 -16.11 1.22 -3.87
CA THR A 71 -17.52 0.90 -4.03
C THR A 71 -18.22 1.94 -4.92
N ALA A 72 -19.42 1.60 -5.39
CA ALA A 72 -20.27 2.57 -6.09
C ALA A 72 -20.55 3.82 -5.23
N LYS A 73 -20.65 3.66 -3.91
CA LYS A 73 -20.86 4.78 -2.98
C LYS A 73 -19.64 5.71 -2.92
N ASP A 74 -18.43 5.17 -3.03
CA ASP A 74 -17.21 5.98 -3.10
C ASP A 74 -17.20 6.82 -4.38
N ALA A 75 -17.59 6.22 -5.52
CA ALA A 75 -17.74 6.93 -6.78
C ALA A 75 -18.80 8.04 -6.73
N GLU A 76 -19.94 7.79 -6.09
CA GLU A 76 -20.98 8.81 -5.88
C GLU A 76 -20.47 10.00 -5.06
N LYS A 77 -19.70 9.72 -4.00
CA LYS A 77 -19.12 10.75 -3.13
C LYS A 77 -18.02 11.56 -3.83
N ASP A 78 -17.19 10.90 -4.64
CA ASP A 78 -16.20 11.58 -5.48
C ASP A 78 -16.88 12.50 -6.49
N LEU A 79 -17.99 12.05 -7.10
CA LEU A 79 -18.79 12.87 -8.02
C LEU A 79 -19.43 14.07 -7.33
N GLU A 80 -19.95 13.91 -6.11
CA GLU A 80 -20.49 15.00 -5.30
C GLU A 80 -19.41 16.05 -5.01
N THR A 81 -18.23 15.59 -4.58
CA THR A 81 -17.07 16.46 -4.35
C THR A 81 -16.69 17.24 -5.62
N LEU A 82 -16.72 16.59 -6.79
CA LEU A 82 -16.42 17.26 -8.06
C LEU A 82 -17.46 18.32 -8.42
N LYS A 83 -18.75 18.08 -8.17
CA LYS A 83 -19.82 19.07 -8.41
C LYS A 83 -19.63 20.32 -7.54
N GLU A 84 -19.35 20.12 -6.26
CA GLU A 84 -19.07 21.20 -5.31
C GLU A 84 -17.86 22.05 -5.75
N VAL A 85 -16.74 21.40 -6.08
CA VAL A 85 -15.49 22.09 -6.44
C VAL A 85 -15.59 22.79 -7.80
N LEU A 86 -16.33 22.21 -8.75
CA LEU A 86 -16.49 22.78 -10.10
C LEU A 86 -17.67 23.76 -10.22
N GLY A 87 -18.41 24.01 -9.13
CA GLY A 87 -19.53 24.94 -9.11
C GLY A 87 -20.68 24.56 -10.06
N ARG A 88 -20.95 23.26 -10.21
CA ARG A 88 -22.01 22.71 -11.07
C ARG A 88 -23.07 21.99 -10.26
#